data_AF-Q2K4S8-F1
#
_entry.id   AF-Q2K4S8-F1
#
_cell.length_a   1.000
_cell.length_b   1.000
_cell.length_c   1.000
_cell.angle_alpha   90.00
_cell.angle_beta   90.00
_cell.angle_gamma   90.00
#
_symmetry.space_group_name_H-M   'P 1'
#
loop_
_entity.id
_entity.type
_entity.pdbx_description
1 polymer ?
#
loop_
_entity_poly.entity_id
_entity_poly.type
_entity_poly.pdbx_seq_one_letter_code
_entity_poly.pdbx_strand_id
1 'polypeptide(L)'
;MAPPDRHHRLEDGSPFRPWLERQRRAATSLAARSPDHRYAITLTEDMIASTWSIGPSAPLNVSKDKQVRLPMRNMSMMAHPMHLHGHRFRIVGVNGQEAAEPPLILSC
;
A
#
# COMPACT_ATOMS: atom_id res chain seq x y z
N MET A 1 -37.43 46.44 1.50
CA MET A 1 -38.21 45.40 0.80
C MET A 1 -37.21 44.56 0.00
N ALA A 2 -36.79 43.43 0.56
CA ALA A 2 -35.70 42.58 0.05
C ALA A 2 -36.22 41.53 -0.95
N PRO A 3 -35.37 41.02 -1.87
CA PRO A 3 -35.72 39.96 -2.82
C PRO A 3 -35.91 38.59 -2.15
N PRO A 4 -36.63 37.65 -2.80
CA PRO A 4 -37.09 36.42 -2.17
C PRO A 4 -36.00 35.36 -1.92
N ASP A 5 -36.29 34.58 -0.89
CA ASP A 5 -35.52 33.49 -0.30
C ASP A 5 -35.02 32.43 -1.30
N ARG A 6 -33.70 32.21 -1.30
CA ARG A 6 -33.12 30.97 -1.84
C ARG A 6 -33.25 29.88 -0.79
N HIS A 7 -34.15 28.93 -1.05
CA HIS A 7 -34.25 27.69 -0.29
C HIS A 7 -32.91 26.91 -0.34
N HIS A 8 -32.35 26.67 0.85
CA HIS A 8 -31.38 25.61 1.11
C HIS A 8 -32.11 24.26 1.26
N ARG A 9 -31.70 23.24 0.49
CA ARG A 9 -31.81 21.78 0.78
C ARG A 9 -31.03 21.03 -0.32
N LEU A 10 -29.81 20.50 -0.07
CA LEU A 10 -29.48 19.12 0.37
C LEU A 10 -30.29 18.08 -0.46
N GLU A 11 -29.73 17.32 -1.39
CA GLU A 11 -28.89 16.13 -1.18
C GLU A 11 -28.04 15.84 -2.45
N ASP A 12 -26.71 15.91 -2.35
CA ASP A 12 -25.79 15.32 -3.33
C ASP A 12 -25.57 13.86 -2.92
N GLY A 13 -26.21 12.95 -3.67
CA GLY A 13 -26.02 11.52 -3.57
C GLY A 13 -24.70 11.06 -4.17
N SER A 14 -23.60 11.31 -3.47
CA SER A 14 -22.30 10.72 -3.79
C SER A 14 -22.11 9.39 -3.05
N PRO A 15 -22.13 8.22 -3.74
CA PRO A 15 -21.84 6.95 -3.11
C PRO A 15 -20.32 6.83 -2.91
N PHE A 16 -19.89 6.54 -1.69
CA PHE A 16 -18.52 6.17 -1.29
C PHE A 16 -17.42 7.22 -1.52
N ARG A 17 -16.93 7.83 -0.44
CA ARG A 17 -15.60 8.48 -0.38
C ARG A 17 -14.66 7.73 0.57
N PRO A 18 -13.76 6.85 0.08
CA PRO A 18 -12.75 6.25 0.93
C PRO A 18 -11.33 6.49 0.39
N TRP A 19 -10.67 7.63 0.71
CA TRP A 19 -9.18 7.73 0.74
C TRP A 19 -8.60 9.10 1.19
N LEU A 20 -9.35 9.98 1.89
CA LEU A 20 -8.75 11.23 2.39
C LEU A 20 -7.87 10.99 3.63
N GLU A 21 -6.69 10.39 3.42
CA GLU A 21 -5.60 10.46 4.38
C GLU A 21 -4.68 11.64 4.02
N ARG A 22 -4.48 12.49 5.03
CA ARG A 22 -3.75 13.76 4.97
C ARG A 22 -2.32 13.57 4.51
N GLN A 23 -1.91 14.43 3.58
CA GLN A 23 -0.53 14.64 3.16
C GLN A 23 0.34 15.09 4.34
N ARG A 24 1.01 14.15 5.01
CA ARG A 24 2.20 14.46 5.80
C ARG A 24 3.38 14.46 4.82
N ARG A 25 4.03 15.61 4.64
CA ARG A 25 5.25 15.71 3.83
C ARG A 25 6.24 14.66 4.32
N ALA A 26 6.64 13.73 3.46
CA ALA A 26 7.80 12.90 3.72
C ALA A 26 9.00 13.85 3.75
N ALA A 27 9.48 14.17 4.96
CA ALA A 27 10.73 14.87 5.12
C ALA A 27 11.81 13.99 4.52
N THR A 28 12.43 14.50 3.45
CA THR A 28 13.50 13.87 2.68
C THR A 28 12.99 12.72 1.81
N SER A 29 12.85 13.00 0.50
CA SER A 29 13.00 11.96 -0.52
C SER A 29 14.19 11.11 -0.08
N LEU A 30 13.93 9.84 0.23
CA LEU A 30 14.95 8.86 0.51
C LEU A 30 15.67 8.63 -0.81
N ALA A 31 16.52 9.60 -1.16
CA ALA A 31 17.04 9.85 -2.49
C ALA A 31 17.67 8.56 -2.98
N ALA A 32 17.07 7.96 -4.01
CA ALA A 32 17.66 6.98 -4.91
C ALA A 32 18.58 5.90 -4.30
N ARG A 33 18.46 5.60 -3.00
CA ARG A 33 19.34 4.61 -2.36
C ARG A 33 18.86 3.27 -2.87
N SER A 34 19.74 2.60 -3.60
CA SER A 34 19.47 1.23 -4.04
C SER A 34 19.23 0.38 -2.80
N PRO A 35 18.17 -0.46 -2.81
CA PRO A 35 17.86 -1.27 -1.65
C PRO A 35 19.05 -2.18 -1.34
N ASP A 36 19.45 -2.23 -0.08
CA ASP A 36 20.54 -3.06 0.39
C ASP A 36 20.20 -4.56 0.20
N HIS A 37 18.91 -4.92 0.27
CA HIS A 37 18.42 -6.28 0.04
C HIS A 37 17.13 -6.32 -0.78
N ARG A 38 16.97 -7.40 -1.56
CA ARG A 38 15.74 -7.71 -2.30
C ARG A 38 15.30 -9.14 -1.99
N TYR A 39 14.06 -9.29 -1.53
CA TYR A 39 13.44 -10.60 -1.24
C TYR A 39 12.17 -10.75 -2.05
N ALA A 40 12.19 -11.65 -3.04
CA ALA A 40 11.01 -11.94 -3.83
C ALA A 40 10.02 -12.78 -3.01
N ILE A 41 8.81 -12.27 -2.90
CA ILE A 41 7.72 -12.93 -2.17
C ILE A 41 6.67 -13.36 -3.18
N THR A 42 6.23 -14.61 -3.09
CA THR A 42 5.16 -15.16 -3.93
C THR A 42 3.98 -15.56 -3.06
N LEU A 43 2.80 -15.10 -3.43
CA LEU A 43 1.53 -15.48 -2.80
C LEU A 43 0.84 -16.47 -3.73
N THR A 44 0.49 -17.64 -3.21
CA THR A 44 -0.11 -18.74 -3.97
C THR A 44 -1.33 -19.27 -3.24
N GLU A 45 -2.19 -19.92 -3.99
CA GLU A 45 -3.40 -20.57 -3.50
C GLU A 45 -3.48 -21.98 -4.09
N ASP A 46 -3.88 -22.93 -3.25
CA ASP A 46 -4.37 -24.23 -3.66
C ASP A 46 -5.83 -24.34 -3.24
N MET A 47 -6.74 -24.33 -4.21
CA MET A 47 -8.18 -24.39 -3.97
C MET A 47 -8.64 -25.77 -3.47
N ILE A 48 -7.98 -26.85 -3.91
CA ILE A 48 -8.33 -28.21 -3.50
C ILE A 48 -7.92 -28.41 -2.04
N ALA A 49 -6.70 -28.00 -1.70
CA ALA A 49 -6.18 -28.06 -0.34
C ALA A 49 -6.69 -26.91 0.55
N SER A 50 -7.47 -25.96 0.01
CA SER A 50 -7.93 -24.74 0.71
C SER A 50 -6.79 -24.02 1.46
N THR A 51 -5.62 -23.94 0.81
CA THR A 51 -4.38 -23.46 1.43
C THR A 51 -3.90 -22.20 0.74
N TRP A 52 -3.55 -21.18 1.53
CA TRP A 52 -2.89 -19.97 1.06
C TRP A 52 -1.46 -19.94 1.59
N SER A 53 -0.51 -19.69 0.69
CA SER A 53 0.91 -19.78 1.00
C SER A 53 1.65 -18.52 0.60
N ILE A 54 2.59 -18.12 1.47
CA ILE A 54 3.57 -17.07 1.24
C ILE A 54 4.96 -17.70 1.19
N GLY A 55 5.68 -17.48 0.09
CA GLY A 55 7.00 -18.04 -0.15
C GLY A 55 8.05 -16.97 -0.47
N PRO A 56 9.34 -17.18 -0.15
CA PRO A 56 9.88 -18.36 0.55
C PRO A 56 9.50 -18.37 2.05
N SER A 57 9.48 -19.56 2.66
CA SER A 57 9.20 -19.75 4.10
C SER A 57 10.41 -19.46 5.00
N ALA A 58 11.59 -19.29 4.40
CA ALA A 58 12.80 -18.95 5.12
C ALA A 58 12.70 -17.54 5.73
N PRO A 59 13.19 -17.31 6.96
CA PRO A 59 13.22 -15.98 7.55
C PRO A 59 14.00 -14.98 6.68
N LEU A 60 13.49 -13.76 6.57
CA LEU A 60 14.20 -12.67 5.91
C LEU A 60 15.24 -12.09 6.86
N ASN A 61 16.53 -12.13 6.48
CA ASN A 61 17.59 -11.53 7.28
C ASN A 61 17.62 -10.02 7.06
N VAL A 62 17.18 -9.25 8.05
CA VAL A 62 17.12 -7.79 7.99
C VAL A 62 17.99 -7.18 9.08
N SER A 63 18.63 -6.05 8.77
CA SER A 63 19.50 -5.32 9.70
C SER A 63 19.00 -3.89 9.86
N LYS A 64 19.32 -3.29 11.02
CA LYS A 64 19.04 -1.87 11.27
C LYS A 64 19.71 -1.01 10.19
N ASP A 65 19.06 0.10 9.84
CA ASP A 65 19.53 1.10 8.87
C ASP A 65 19.70 0.61 7.41
N LYS A 66 19.13 -0.57 7.09
CA LYS A 66 19.09 -1.14 5.74
C LYS A 66 17.72 -0.96 5.11
N GLN A 67 17.71 -0.62 3.82
CA GLN A 67 16.49 -0.59 3.01
C GLN A 67 16.29 -1.94 2.33
N VAL A 68 15.12 -2.52 2.53
CA VAL A 68 14.75 -3.80 1.93
C VAL A 68 13.61 -3.57 0.95
N ARG A 69 13.73 -4.10 -0.26
CA ARG A 69 12.64 -4.09 -1.26
C ARG A 69 12.06 -5.49 -1.37
N LEU A 70 10.76 -5.61 -1.10
CA LEU A 70 10.02 -6.86 -1.15
C LEU A 70 9.11 -6.85 -2.38
N PRO A 71 9.59 -7.23 -3.59
CA PRO A 71 8.69 -7.46 -4.70
C PRO A 71 7.78 -8.64 -4.38
N MET A 72 6.47 -8.37 -4.36
CA MET A 72 5.44 -9.37 -4.08
C MET A 72 4.72 -9.71 -5.39
N ARG A 73 4.59 -11.01 -5.67
CA ARG A 73 3.81 -11.52 -6.80
C ARG A 73 2.62 -12.30 -6.27
N ASN A 74 1.41 -11.78 -6.51
CA ASN A 74 0.19 -12.54 -6.32
C ASN A 74 -0.02 -13.47 -7.52
N MET A 75 0.04 -14.78 -7.30
CA MET A 75 -0.21 -15.82 -8.30
C MET A 75 -1.58 -16.49 -8.13
N SER A 76 -2.43 -15.92 -7.29
CA SER A 76 -3.82 -16.37 -7.12
C SER A 76 -4.80 -15.39 -7.78
N MET A 77 -6.07 -15.79 -7.84
CA MET A 77 -7.16 -14.94 -8.30
C MET A 77 -7.77 -14.07 -7.18
N MET A 78 -7.35 -14.28 -5.92
CA MET A 78 -7.90 -13.57 -4.76
C MET A 78 -7.04 -12.37 -4.33
N ALA A 79 -7.64 -11.42 -3.63
CA ALA A 79 -6.92 -10.32 -3.02
C ALA A 79 -6.20 -10.79 -1.74
N HIS A 80 -4.92 -10.43 -1.61
CA HIS A 80 -4.09 -10.74 -0.45
C HIS A 80 -3.62 -9.45 0.23
N PRO A 81 -4.35 -8.92 1.22
CA PRO A 81 -3.92 -7.75 1.96
C PRO A 81 -2.70 -8.10 2.81
N MET A 82 -1.59 -7.43 2.55
CA MET A 82 -0.34 -7.64 3.27
C MET A 82 -0.18 -6.64 4.40
N HIS A 83 0.23 -7.13 5.56
CA HIS A 83 0.53 -6.33 6.74
C HIS A 83 1.94 -6.67 7.23
N LEU A 84 2.73 -5.64 7.57
CA LEU A 84 4.12 -5.78 8.01
C LEU A 84 4.26 -5.29 9.44
N HIS A 85 4.68 -6.18 10.34
CA HIS A 85 4.87 -5.85 11.76
C HIS A 85 6.21 -5.14 12.01
N GLY A 86 6.19 -4.15 12.91
CA GLY A 86 7.40 -3.52 13.47
C GLY A 86 8.22 -2.67 12.50
N HIS A 87 7.81 -2.56 11.24
CA HIS A 87 8.52 -1.82 10.20
C HIS A 87 7.56 -0.88 9.49
N ARG A 88 8.06 0.31 9.19
CA ARG A 88 7.38 1.23 8.27
C ARG A 88 7.64 0.77 6.86
N PHE A 89 6.62 0.83 6.01
CA PHE A 89 6.77 0.54 4.60
C PHE A 89 6.12 1.62 3.74
N ARG A 90 6.51 1.59 2.47
CA ARG A 90 5.90 2.39 1.42
C ARG A 90 5.73 1.52 0.19
N ILE A 91 4.66 1.78 -0.55
CA ILE A 91 4.48 1.20 -1.88
C ILE A 91 5.31 2.02 -2.87
N VAL A 92 6.24 1.36 -3.56
CA VAL A 92 7.13 2.00 -4.55
C VAL A 92 6.75 1.64 -5.99
N GLY A 93 5.80 0.74 -6.18
CA GLY A 93 5.27 0.37 -7.48
C GLY A 93 4.27 -0.77 -7.40
N VAL A 94 3.41 -0.85 -8.41
CA VAL A 94 2.35 -1.85 -8.57
C VAL A 94 2.35 -2.28 -10.04
N ASN A 95 2.32 -3.58 -10.31
CA ASN A 95 2.24 -4.13 -11.67
C ASN A 95 3.27 -3.55 -12.65
N GLY A 96 4.51 -3.36 -12.19
CA GLY A 96 5.61 -2.82 -12.99
C GLY A 96 5.54 -1.30 -13.21
N GLN A 97 4.50 -0.62 -12.74
CA GLN A 97 4.42 0.84 -12.71
C GLN A 97 4.99 1.34 -11.38
N GLU A 98 5.92 2.30 -11.44
CA GLU A 98 6.41 2.94 -10.22
C GLU A 98 5.31 3.80 -9.59
N ALA A 99 5.27 3.83 -8.25
CA ALA A 99 4.31 4.66 -7.55
C ALA A 99 4.68 6.14 -7.75
N ALA A 100 3.69 6.96 -8.13
CA ALA A 100 3.86 8.40 -8.21
C ALA A 100 4.24 8.97 -6.84
N GLU A 101 5.20 9.89 -6.81
CA GLU A 101 5.52 10.61 -5.57
C GLU A 101 4.35 11.53 -5.17
N PRO A 102 4.08 11.72 -3.85
CA PRO A 102 4.78 11.13 -2.71
C PRO A 102 4.26 9.71 -2.37
N PRO A 103 5.14 8.83 -1.85
CA PRO A 103 4.75 7.46 -1.54
C PRO A 103 3.69 7.39 -0.43
N LEU A 104 2.70 6.51 -0.59
CA LEU A 104 1.77 6.15 0.47
C LEU A 104 2.54 5.44 1.59
N ILE A 105 2.67 6.10 2.74
CA ILE A 105 3.25 5.53 3.95
C ILE A 105 2.11 4.95 4.78
N LEU A 106 2.02 3.63 4.82
CA LEU A 106 1.12 2.93 5.71
C LEU A 106 1.91 2.61 6.99
N SER A 107 1.47 3.20 8.09
CA SER A 107 1.96 2.90 9.44
C SER A 107 0.80 2.25 10.18
N CYS A 108 1.05 1.12 10.82
CA CYS A 108 0.15 0.52 11.79
C CYS A 108 0.68 0.78 13.20
#